data_AF-Q72JD5-F1
#
_entry.id   AF-Q72JD5-F1
#
_cell.length_a   1.000
_cell.length_b   1.000
_cell.length_c   1.000
_cell.angle_alpha   90.00
_cell.angle_beta   90.00
_cell.angle_gamma   90.00
#
_symmetry.space_group_name_H-M   'P 1'
#
loop_
_entity.id
_entity.type
_entity.pdbx_description
1 polymer ?
#
loop_
_entity_poly.entity_id
_entity_poly.type
_entity_poly.pdbx_seq_one_letter_code
_entity_poly.pdbx_strand_id
1 'polypeptide(L)'
;MSRSHRLFLRDMLEACEKVMRSEGLDFHAFVRNELVYDAVLRNLEVLGEAAKKVPDSVRARHPSVEWRAIAGLRDVLAHAYFALDEATLWDIVAQKVPALAEVLRQILEEEDA
;
A
#
# COMPACT_ATOMS: atom_id res chain seq x y z
N MET A 1 15.42 -19.55 3.41
CA MET A 1 14.84 -19.01 4.64
C MET A 1 13.47 -18.45 4.30
N SER A 2 12.40 -18.93 4.95
CA SER A 2 11.08 -18.33 4.79
C SER A 2 11.06 -16.98 5.50
N ARG A 3 10.67 -15.91 4.81
CA ARG A 3 10.48 -14.60 5.44
C ARG A 3 9.27 -14.67 6.37
N SER A 4 9.39 -14.12 7.58
CA SER A 4 8.27 -14.06 8.53
C SER A 4 7.14 -13.17 7.98
N HIS A 5 5.87 -13.55 8.23
CA HIS A 5 4.70 -12.75 7.84
C HIS A 5 4.75 -11.34 8.41
N ARG A 6 5.31 -11.19 9.62
CA ARG A 6 5.54 -9.91 10.28
C ARG A 6 6.41 -8.96 9.46
N LEU A 7 7.40 -9.49 8.73
CA LEU A 7 8.23 -8.66 7.85
C LEU A 7 7.47 -8.20 6.61
N PHE A 8 6.49 -8.96 6.12
CA PHE A 8 5.61 -8.50 5.03
C PHE A 8 4.65 -7.42 5.52
N LEU A 9 4.07 -7.56 6.72
CA LEU A 9 3.26 -6.50 7.33
C LEU A 9 4.05 -5.20 7.55
N ARG A 10 5.32 -5.32 7.96
CA ARG A 10 6.24 -4.18 8.10
C ARG A 10 6.54 -3.52 6.75
N ASP A 11 6.79 -4.29 5.69
CA ASP A 11 6.97 -3.74 4.35
C ASP A 11 5.75 -2.96 3.88
N MET A 12 4.55 -3.49 4.13
CA MET A 12 3.32 -2.79 3.80
C MET A 12 3.24 -1.45 4.54
N LEU A 13 3.55 -1.42 5.83
CA LEU A 13 3.54 -0.20 6.62
C LEU A 13 4.59 0.81 6.11
N GLU A 14 5.83 0.37 5.88
CA GLU A 14 6.90 1.22 5.35
C GLU A 14 6.56 1.80 3.98
N ALA A 15 5.91 1.01 3.11
CA ALA A 15 5.43 1.48 1.81
C ALA A 15 4.34 2.55 1.98
N CYS A 16 3.38 2.35 2.89
CA CYS A 16 2.36 3.35 3.19
C CYS A 16 3.00 4.65 3.70
N GLU A 17 3.93 4.57 4.64
CA GLU A 17 4.63 5.74 5.20
C GLU A 17 5.45 6.48 4.15
N LYS A 18 6.07 5.78 3.19
CA LYS A 18 6.77 6.42 2.06
C LYS A 18 5.81 7.15 1.13
N VAL A 19 4.64 6.56 0.84
CA VAL A 19 3.59 7.22 0.05
C VAL A 19 3.07 8.47 0.78
N MET A 20 2.83 8.37 2.08
CA MET A 20 2.39 9.49 2.92
C MET A 20 3.40 10.64 2.99
N ARG A 21 4.70 10.44 2.69
CA ARG A 21 5.64 11.56 2.57
C ARG A 21 5.36 12.50 1.39
N SER A 22 4.44 12.13 0.50
CA SER A 22 3.86 13.04 -0.50
C SER A 22 2.80 14.00 0.06
N GLU A 23 2.49 13.89 1.37
CA GLU A 23 1.61 14.81 2.09
C GLU A 23 2.02 16.28 1.89
N GLY A 24 1.02 17.14 1.64
CA GLY A 24 1.21 18.57 1.38
C GLY A 24 1.16 18.96 -0.10
N LEU A 25 1.15 17.99 -1.02
CA LEU A 25 0.77 18.24 -2.41
C LEU A 25 -0.76 18.23 -2.54
N ASP A 26 -1.32 19.12 -3.36
CA ASP A 26 -2.67 18.92 -3.88
C ASP A 26 -2.63 17.98 -5.09
N PHE A 27 -3.81 17.57 -5.57
CA PHE A 27 -3.95 16.69 -6.73
C PHE A 27 -3.11 17.15 -7.95
N HIS A 28 -3.17 18.44 -8.28
CA HIS A 28 -2.49 18.97 -9.45
C HIS A 28 -0.97 19.04 -9.27
N ALA A 29 -0.51 19.35 -8.06
CA ALA A 29 0.91 19.36 -7.72
C ALA A 29 1.48 17.94 -7.69
N PHE A 30 0.69 16.96 -7.23
CA PHE A 30 1.05 15.54 -7.25
C PHE A 30 1.23 15.03 -8.68
N VAL A 31 0.22 15.20 -9.54
CA VAL A 31 0.24 14.71 -10.93
C VAL A 31 1.39 15.33 -11.75
N ARG A 32 1.71 16.61 -11.54
CA ARG A 32 2.79 17.28 -12.29
C ARG A 32 4.19 16.97 -11.77
N ASN A 33 4.33 16.34 -10.61
CA ASN A 33 5.61 16.02 -10.03
C ASN A 33 5.99 14.57 -10.34
N GLU A 34 6.56 14.34 -11.53
CA GLU A 34 6.90 13.01 -12.04
C GLU A 34 7.74 12.18 -11.06
N LEU A 35 8.72 12.79 -10.38
CA LEU A 35 9.55 12.10 -9.39
C LEU A 35 8.74 11.59 -8.20
N VAL A 36 7.81 12.40 -7.68
CA VAL A 36 6.94 11.99 -6.58
C VAL A 36 5.92 10.97 -7.06
N TYR A 37 5.34 11.20 -8.24
CA TYR A 37 4.35 10.31 -8.85
C TYR A 37 4.91 8.90 -9.04
N ASP A 38 6.07 8.77 -9.69
CA ASP A 38 6.74 7.49 -9.92
C ASP A 38 7.17 6.81 -8.61
N ALA A 39 7.66 7.59 -7.65
CA ALA A 39 8.00 7.06 -6.32
C ALA A 39 6.77 6.51 -5.60
N VAL A 40 5.62 7.18 -5.70
CA VAL A 40 4.36 6.71 -5.12
C VAL A 40 3.89 5.43 -5.79
N LEU A 41 3.86 5.39 -7.13
CA LEU A 41 3.50 4.18 -7.89
C LEU A 41 4.36 2.98 -7.46
N ARG A 42 5.68 3.18 -7.37
CA ARG A 42 6.60 2.14 -6.97
C ARG A 42 6.31 1.61 -5.57
N ASN A 43 5.98 2.48 -4.61
CA ASN A 43 5.65 2.05 -3.26
C ASN A 43 4.30 1.34 -3.18
N LEU A 44 3.31 1.73 -4.01
CA LEU A 44 2.04 1.01 -4.11
C LEU A 44 2.21 -0.41 -4.69
N GLU A 45 3.12 -0.60 -5.65
CA GLU A 45 3.49 -1.95 -6.13
C GLU A 45 4.10 -2.81 -5.01
N VAL A 46 5.03 -2.23 -4.24
CA VAL A 46 5.68 -2.92 -3.10
C VAL A 46 4.64 -3.29 -2.04
N LEU A 47 3.72 -2.37 -1.74
CA LEU A 47 2.60 -2.60 -0.83
C LEU A 47 1.76 -3.81 -1.28
N GLY A 48 1.38 -3.87 -2.55
CA GLY A 48 0.58 -4.98 -3.08
C GLY A 48 1.33 -6.31 -3.14
N GLU A 49 2.62 -6.29 -3.49
CA GLU A 49 3.46 -7.50 -3.48
C GLU A 49 3.60 -8.04 -2.05
N ALA A 50 3.88 -7.18 -1.07
CA ALA A 50 3.96 -7.58 0.34
C ALA A 50 2.64 -8.15 0.85
N ALA A 51 1.50 -7.51 0.54
CA ALA A 51 0.17 -7.99 0.91
C ALA A 51 -0.11 -9.40 0.36
N LYS A 52 0.29 -9.68 -0.88
CA LYS A 52 0.13 -11.00 -1.53
C LYS A 52 0.96 -12.10 -0.86
N LYS A 53 2.04 -11.74 -0.16
CA LYS A 53 2.92 -12.69 0.56
C LYS A 53 2.50 -12.94 2.00
N VAL A 54 1.57 -12.16 2.55
CA VAL A 54 0.99 -12.46 3.87
C VAL A 54 0.21 -13.78 3.80
N PRO A 55 0.43 -14.74 4.71
CA PRO A 55 -0.30 -16.02 4.70
C PRO A 55 -1.81 -15.84 4.87
N ASP A 56 -2.59 -16.75 4.27
CA ASP A 56 -4.07 -16.70 4.38
C ASP A 56 -4.55 -16.77 5.83
N SER A 57 -3.86 -17.50 6.70
CA SER A 57 -4.18 -17.59 8.14
C SER A 57 -4.08 -16.23 8.86
N VAL A 58 -3.13 -15.39 8.46
CA VAL A 58 -2.98 -14.02 8.99
C VAL A 58 -4.04 -13.11 8.39
N ARG A 59 -4.24 -13.17 7.06
CA ARG A 59 -5.26 -12.37 6.38
C ARG A 59 -6.67 -12.63 6.91
N ALA A 60 -6.99 -13.89 7.23
CA ALA A 60 -8.28 -14.28 7.80
C ALA A 60 -8.54 -13.73 9.21
N ARG A 61 -7.48 -13.46 9.99
CA ARG A 61 -7.60 -12.84 11.33
C ARG A 61 -7.85 -11.34 11.28
N HIS A 62 -7.46 -10.68 10.19
CA HIS A 62 -7.66 -9.24 10.00
C HIS A 62 -8.50 -8.96 8.73
N PRO A 63 -9.80 -9.31 8.74
CA PRO A 63 -10.67 -9.19 7.56
C PRO A 63 -11.05 -7.74 7.22
N SER A 64 -10.76 -6.78 8.11
CA SER A 64 -10.93 -5.35 7.87
C SER A 64 -9.95 -4.79 6.84
N VAL A 65 -8.85 -5.50 6.57
CA VAL A 65 -7.89 -5.13 5.52
C VAL A 65 -8.37 -5.72 4.19
N GLU A 66 -8.48 -4.85 3.18
CA GLU A 66 -8.89 -5.21 1.81
C GLU A 66 -7.77 -5.94 1.04
N TRP A 67 -7.29 -7.08 1.56
CA TRP A 67 -6.12 -7.81 1.07
C TRP A 67 -6.13 -8.07 -0.44
N ARG A 68 -7.29 -8.46 -0.98
CA ARG A 68 -7.46 -8.76 -2.41
C ARG A 68 -7.34 -7.50 -3.26
N ALA A 69 -7.92 -6.38 -2.81
CA ALA A 69 -7.83 -5.12 -3.52
C ALA A 69 -6.38 -4.60 -3.52
N ILE A 70 -5.69 -4.69 -2.38
CA ILE A 70 -4.29 -4.25 -2.25
C ILE A 70 -3.37 -5.10 -3.14
N ALA A 71 -3.53 -6.42 -3.15
CA ALA A 71 -2.76 -7.30 -4.05
C ALA A 71 -3.10 -7.05 -5.53
N GLY A 72 -4.38 -6.80 -5.84
CA GLY A 72 -4.85 -6.48 -7.19
C GLY A 72 -4.31 -5.16 -7.72
N LEU A 73 -4.13 -4.16 -6.86
CA LEU A 73 -3.51 -2.86 -7.23
C LEU A 73 -2.11 -3.06 -7.81
N ARG A 74 -1.27 -3.93 -7.22
CA ARG A 74 0.05 -4.26 -7.78
C ARG A 74 -0.06 -4.85 -9.17
N ASP A 75 -1.03 -5.73 -9.42
CA ASP A 75 -1.20 -6.36 -10.73
C ASP A 75 -1.65 -5.33 -11.79
N VAL A 76 -2.51 -4.37 -11.41
CA VAL A 76 -2.88 -3.23 -12.26
C VAL A 76 -1.67 -2.34 -12.55
N LEU A 77 -0.91 -1.94 -11.52
CA LEU A 77 0.25 -1.07 -11.70
C LEU A 77 1.38 -1.73 -12.52
N ALA A 78 1.58 -3.04 -12.37
CA ALA A 78 2.65 -3.73 -13.09
C ALA A 78 2.29 -4.06 -14.56
N HIS A 79 1.01 -4.27 -14.89
CA HIS A 79 0.60 -4.82 -16.19
C HIS A 79 -0.40 -3.95 -16.97
N ALA A 80 -1.09 -3.06 -16.28
CA ALA A 80 -2.14 -2.20 -16.83
C ALA A 80 -2.05 -0.79 -16.23
N TYR A 81 -0.84 -0.24 -16.06
CA TYR A 81 -0.63 1.07 -15.42
C TYR A 81 -1.40 2.20 -16.11
N PHE A 82 -1.66 2.07 -17.41
CA PHE A 82 -2.48 3.00 -18.20
C PHE A 82 -3.98 2.93 -17.89
N ALA A 83 -4.44 1.91 -17.16
CA ALA A 83 -5.84 1.70 -16.81
C ALA A 83 -6.23 2.39 -15.49
N LEU A 84 -5.26 2.82 -14.69
CA LEU A 84 -5.52 3.58 -13.47
C LEU A 84 -5.46 5.07 -13.81
N ASP A 85 -6.60 5.75 -13.68
CA ASP A 85 -6.63 7.21 -13.83
C ASP A 85 -6.04 7.92 -12.60
N GLU A 86 -5.55 9.13 -12.81
CA GLU A 86 -4.87 9.94 -11.80
C GLU A 86 -5.78 10.25 -10.60
N ALA A 87 -7.09 10.41 -10.80
CA ALA A 87 -8.02 10.73 -9.72
C ALA A 87 -8.23 9.52 -8.80
N THR A 88 -8.34 8.31 -9.37
CA THR A 88 -8.38 7.06 -8.61
C THR A 88 -7.07 6.85 -7.84
N LEU A 89 -5.92 7.09 -8.47
CA LEU A 89 -4.63 7.03 -7.78
C LEU A 89 -4.56 8.01 -6.61
N TRP A 90 -5.04 9.24 -6.81
CA TRP A 90 -5.05 10.25 -5.76
C TRP A 90 -5.96 9.88 -4.59
N ASP A 91 -7.14 9.29 -4.81
CA ASP A 91 -7.99 8.76 -3.72
C ASP A 91 -7.26 7.69 -2.90
N ILE A 92 -6.56 6.78 -3.58
CA ILE A 92 -5.74 5.76 -2.92
C ILE A 92 -4.69 6.41 -2.02
N VAL A 93 -3.93 7.37 -2.55
CA VAL A 93 -2.85 8.06 -1.83
C VAL A 93 -3.38 8.90 -0.67
N ALA A 94 -4.41 9.70 -0.91
CA ALA A 94 -4.88 10.69 0.06
C ALA A 94 -5.80 10.11 1.13
N GLN A 95 -6.50 9.00 0.86
CA GLN A 95 -7.50 8.44 1.77
C GLN A 95 -7.21 7.01 2.19
N LYS A 96 -6.95 6.11 1.23
CA LYS A 96 -6.86 4.66 1.51
C LYS A 96 -5.55 4.27 2.19
N VAL A 97 -4.44 4.84 1.74
CA VAL A 97 -3.10 4.53 2.26
C VAL A 97 -2.95 4.98 3.72
N PRO A 98 -3.33 6.20 4.13
CA PRO A 98 -3.27 6.60 5.54
C PRO A 98 -4.12 5.70 6.45
N ALA A 99 -5.35 5.38 6.03
CA ALA A 99 -6.23 4.49 6.79
C ALA A 99 -5.62 3.08 6.94
N LEU A 100 -5.01 2.55 5.87
CA LEU A 100 -4.33 1.26 5.92
C LEU A 100 -3.11 1.29 6.84
N ALA A 101 -2.33 2.38 6.85
CA ALA A 101 -1.16 2.52 7.71
C ALA A 101 -1.54 2.39 9.20
N GLU A 102 -2.63 3.03 9.63
CA GLU A 102 -3.11 2.92 11.02
C GLU A 102 -3.50 1.48 11.37
N VAL A 103 -4.22 0.80 10.49
CA VAL A 103 -4.61 -0.60 10.69
C VAL A 103 -3.37 -1.51 10.76
N LEU A 104 -2.36 -1.29 9.90
CA LEU A 104 -1.15 -2.08 9.90
C LEU A 104 -0.32 -1.90 11.18
N ARG A 105 -0.30 -0.70 11.77
CA ARG A 105 0.35 -0.48 13.08
C ARG A 105 -0.32 -1.31 14.17
N GLN A 106 -1.65 -1.28 14.24
CA GLN A 106 -2.42 -2.08 15.20
C GLN A 106 -2.15 -3.59 15.04
N ILE A 107 -2.18 -4.08 13.80
CA ILE A 107 -1.88 -5.49 13.50
C ILE A 107 -0.46 -5.85 13.96
N LEU A 108 0.53 -4.98 13.70
CA LEU A 108 1.91 -5.24 14.10
C LEU A 108 2.09 -5.27 15.63
N GLU A 109 1.33 -4.47 16.37
CA GLU A 109 1.29 -4.50 17.84
C GLU A 109 0.63 -5.78 18.36
N GLU A 110 -0.49 -6.21 17.77
CA GLU A 110 -1.17 -7.47 18.10
C GLU A 110 -0.30 -8.69 17.84
N GLU A 111 0.53 -8.66 16.80
CA GLU A 111 1.47 -9.73 16.44
C GLU A 111 2.81 -9.66 17.20
N ASP A 112 3.03 -8.63 18.02
CA ASP A 112 4.16 -8.54 18.98
C ASP A 112 3.81 -9.11 20.37
N ALA A 113 2.52 -9.18 20.70
CA ALA A 113 2.00 -9.64 21.99
C ALA A 113 1.92 -11.17 22.09
#